data_AF-A0A7C3H1B5-F1
#
_entry.id   AF-A0A7C3H1B5-F1
#
_cell.length_a   1.000
_cell.length_b   1.000
_cell.length_c   1.000
_cell.angle_alpha   90.00
_cell.angle_beta   90.00
_cell.angle_gamma   90.00
#
_symmetry.space_group_name_H-M   'P 1'
#
loop_
_entity.id
_entity.type
_entity.pdbx_description
1 polymer ?
#
loop_
_entity_poly.entity_id
_entity_poly.type
_entity_poly.pdbx_seq_one_letter_code
_entity_poly.pdbx_strand_id
1 'polypeptide(L)'
;MTMRCFTNWYYIPAGNYGKARGLLTYLQYRDDRDAHIPRAGGPERWVDCGLGSNWREILDNAAELENRRTNTLLRSLVIRPPQEDIARLEQVDPERWAERRELMHELVQQVMHAEMERRGIEWPGGRQPMDLPYSYVIHAPDDKNGVESLHAHVITPAMDRDGERPFNIYPKDVQLTRQVAERETERLFELERVRERQQEQEPGRDGLSDAKMPSPSLEIGFYDL
;
A
#
# COMPACT_ATOMS: atom_id res chain seq x y z
N MET A 1 10.54 -3.79 -20.36
CA MET A 1 9.68 -2.74 -19.77
C MET A 1 9.92 -2.75 -18.26
N THR A 2 10.38 -1.63 -17.68
CA THR A 2 10.67 -1.52 -16.25
C THR A 2 9.37 -1.69 -15.47
N MET A 3 9.31 -2.77 -14.70
CA MET A 3 8.19 -3.04 -13.82
C MET A 3 8.12 -2.02 -12.71
N ARG A 4 6.90 -1.60 -12.38
CA ARG A 4 6.71 -0.57 -11.37
C ARG A 4 5.63 -1.00 -10.40
N CYS A 5 6.02 -1.19 -9.14
CA CYS A 5 5.08 -1.16 -8.04
C CYS A 5 4.34 0.19 -8.09
N PHE A 6 3.02 0.14 -7.98
CA PHE A 6 2.20 1.33 -7.89
C PHE A 6 2.07 1.72 -6.43
N THR A 7 2.40 2.98 -6.13
CA THR A 7 2.16 3.58 -4.82
C THR A 7 1.44 4.90 -4.98
N ASN A 8 0.47 5.18 -4.11
CA ASN A 8 -0.18 6.48 -4.08
C ASN A 8 -0.51 6.92 -2.66
N TRP A 9 -0.10 8.13 -2.31
CA TRP A 9 -0.47 8.79 -1.07
C TRP A 9 -1.63 9.75 -1.32
N TYR A 10 -2.63 9.71 -0.45
CA TYR A 10 -3.64 10.75 -0.34
C TYR A 10 -3.94 11.03 1.13
N TYR A 11 -4.64 12.14 1.38
CA TYR A 11 -4.99 12.55 2.73
C TYR A 11 -6.45 12.98 2.82
N ILE A 12 -7.01 12.86 4.02
CA ILE A 12 -8.32 13.40 4.36
C ILE A 12 -8.12 14.66 5.20
N PRO A 13 -8.76 15.79 4.86
CA PRO A 13 -8.63 17.03 5.63
C PRO A 13 -9.06 16.89 7.09
N ALA A 14 -8.47 17.71 7.96
CA ALA A 14 -8.85 17.78 9.38
C ALA A 14 -10.35 18.06 9.52
N GLY A 15 -11.00 17.46 10.52
CA GLY A 15 -12.45 17.58 10.73
C GLY A 15 -13.35 16.86 9.73
N ASN A 16 -12.83 16.26 8.64
CA ASN A 16 -13.65 15.53 7.67
C ASN A 16 -13.87 14.05 8.08
N TYR A 17 -14.49 13.85 9.24
CA TYR A 17 -14.74 12.54 9.84
C TYR A 17 -15.70 11.68 9.01
N GLY A 18 -16.65 12.29 8.30
CA GLY A 18 -17.59 11.58 7.42
C GLY A 18 -16.86 10.85 6.30
N LYS A 19 -15.96 11.54 5.60
CA LYS A 19 -15.14 10.96 4.53
C LYS A 19 -14.19 9.88 5.07
N ALA A 20 -13.57 10.12 6.23
CA ALA A 20 -12.69 9.14 6.87
C ALA A 20 -13.45 7.86 7.26
N ARG A 21 -14.62 8.00 7.87
CA ARG A 21 -15.50 6.86 8.18
C ARG A 21 -15.92 6.11 6.91
N GLY A 22 -16.30 6.82 5.85
CA GLY A 22 -16.66 6.23 4.56
C GLY A 22 -15.53 5.37 4.00
N LEU A 23 -14.30 5.90 3.97
CA LEU A 23 -13.12 5.16 3.54
C LEU A 23 -12.86 3.92 4.42
N LEU A 24 -12.77 4.09 5.74
CA LEU A 24 -12.36 2.98 6.63
C LEU A 24 -13.40 1.85 6.66
N THR A 25 -14.70 2.19 6.59
CA THR A 25 -15.76 1.18 6.49
C THR A 25 -15.77 0.49 5.13
N TYR A 26 -15.48 1.22 4.05
CA TYR A 26 -15.28 0.62 2.72
C TYR A 26 -14.16 -0.41 2.77
N LEU A 27 -12.98 -0.03 3.27
CA LEU A 27 -11.80 -0.89 3.36
C LEU A 27 -12.01 -2.12 4.25
N GLN A 28 -12.80 -2.00 5.31
CA GLN A 28 -13.07 -3.13 6.22
C GLN A 28 -14.09 -4.13 5.66
N TYR A 29 -15.09 -3.67 4.91
CA TYR A 29 -16.25 -4.51 4.54
C TYR A 29 -16.39 -4.80 3.04
N ARG A 30 -15.42 -4.38 2.21
CA ARG A 30 -15.42 -4.60 0.76
C ARG A 30 -14.05 -5.00 0.24
N ASP A 31 -14.04 -5.93 -0.72
CA ASP A 31 -12.87 -6.28 -1.53
C ASP A 31 -12.81 -5.45 -2.81
N ASP A 32 -13.98 -5.14 -3.39
CA ASP A 32 -14.12 -4.26 -4.54
C ASP A 32 -15.45 -3.46 -4.45
N ARG A 33 -15.76 -2.65 -5.47
CA ARG A 33 -16.96 -1.81 -5.49
C ARG A 33 -18.26 -2.62 -5.37
N ASP A 34 -18.28 -3.81 -5.98
CA ASP A 34 -19.46 -4.62 -6.29
C ASP A 34 -19.57 -5.87 -5.39
N ALA A 35 -18.47 -6.32 -4.77
CA ALA A 35 -18.39 -7.46 -3.86
C ALA A 35 -18.53 -7.04 -2.39
N HIS A 36 -19.66 -7.40 -1.79
CA HIS A 36 -19.89 -7.27 -0.35
C HIS A 36 -19.53 -8.59 0.35
N ILE A 37 -18.53 -8.56 1.24
CA ILE A 37 -18.20 -9.72 2.05
C ILE A 37 -19.33 -9.93 3.07
N PRO A 38 -19.93 -11.13 3.18
CA PRO A 38 -20.98 -11.41 4.16
C PRO A 38 -20.51 -11.05 5.58
N ARG A 39 -21.39 -10.42 6.36
CA ARG A 39 -21.16 -9.93 7.74
C ARG A 39 -20.89 -11.03 8.79
N ALA A 40 -20.35 -12.18 8.41
CA ALA A 40 -19.93 -13.24 9.32
C ALA A 40 -18.41 -13.20 9.49
N GLY A 41 -17.90 -12.41 10.45
CA GLY A 41 -16.48 -12.46 10.84
C GLY A 41 -15.76 -11.15 11.20
N GLY A 42 -16.40 -9.99 11.33
CA GLY A 42 -15.69 -8.80 11.84
C GLY A 42 -15.15 -9.11 13.26
N PRO A 43 -13.82 -9.15 13.50
CA PRO A 43 -12.97 -7.96 13.60
C PRO A 43 -11.52 -8.05 13.01
N GLU A 44 -11.06 -9.14 12.40
CA GLU A 44 -9.61 -9.32 12.10
C GLU A 44 -9.25 -9.17 10.61
N ARG A 45 -9.35 -7.96 10.05
CA ARG A 45 -8.77 -7.68 8.71
C ARG A 45 -7.72 -6.58 8.71
N TRP A 46 -7.82 -5.69 9.69
CA TRP A 46 -6.77 -4.71 9.92
C TRP A 46 -5.65 -5.39 10.68
N VAL A 47 -4.44 -5.24 10.17
CA VAL A 47 -3.24 -5.43 10.98
C VAL A 47 -3.02 -4.14 11.74
N ASP A 48 -3.08 -4.25 13.06
CA ASP A 48 -2.83 -3.14 13.97
C ASP A 48 -1.34 -2.98 14.21
N CYS A 49 -0.78 -1.84 13.81
CA CYS A 49 0.58 -1.42 14.14
C CYS A 49 0.58 -0.20 15.08
N GLY A 50 -0.41 -0.17 15.98
CA GLY A 50 -0.57 0.81 17.05
C GLY A 50 -1.56 1.94 16.74
N LEU A 51 -2.30 1.88 15.62
CA LEU A 51 -3.37 2.85 15.29
C LEU A 51 -4.77 2.26 15.53
N GLY A 52 -4.92 0.94 15.64
CA GLY A 52 -6.19 0.28 15.94
C GLY A 52 -6.46 -0.93 15.03
N SER A 53 -7.29 -1.84 15.54
CA SER A 53 -7.61 -3.14 14.91
C SER A 53 -8.92 -3.13 14.12
N ASN A 54 -9.66 -2.02 14.13
CA ASN A 54 -10.90 -1.87 13.39
C ASN A 54 -11.15 -0.41 12.99
N TRP A 55 -12.11 -0.18 12.09
CA TRP A 55 -12.37 1.15 11.54
C TRP A 55 -12.71 2.21 12.59
N ARG A 56 -13.33 1.82 13.73
CA ARG A 56 -13.70 2.77 14.79
C ARG A 56 -12.45 3.22 15.54
N GLU A 57 -11.66 2.27 16.04
CA GLU A 57 -10.40 2.57 16.72
C GLU A 57 -9.45 3.40 15.86
N ILE A 58 -9.30 3.01 14.58
CA ILE A 58 -8.45 3.75 13.63
C ILE A 58 -8.94 5.19 13.47
N LEU A 59 -10.25 5.40 13.34
CA LEU A 59 -10.81 6.74 13.19
C LEU A 59 -10.63 7.57 14.46
N ASP A 60 -10.91 6.99 15.63
CA ASP A 60 -10.83 7.67 16.92
C ASP A 60 -9.38 8.08 17.22
N ASN A 61 -8.42 7.16 17.06
CA ASN A 61 -6.99 7.45 17.26
C ASN A 61 -6.46 8.44 16.21
N ALA A 62 -6.89 8.35 14.95
CA ALA A 62 -6.50 9.32 13.93
C ALA A 62 -7.09 10.72 14.20
N ALA A 63 -8.27 10.81 14.81
CA ALA A 63 -8.87 12.07 15.23
C ALA A 63 -8.10 12.72 16.39
N GLU A 64 -7.63 11.92 17.35
CA GLU A 64 -6.76 12.41 18.44
C GLU A 64 -5.42 12.95 17.90
N LEU A 65 -4.91 12.32 16.84
CA LEU A 65 -3.65 12.69 16.18
C LEU A 65 -3.86 13.55 14.91
N GLU A 66 -4.99 14.25 14.80
CA GLU A 66 -5.25 15.15 13.67
C GLU A 66 -4.36 16.41 13.74
N ASN A 67 -3.88 16.88 12.60
CA ASN A 67 -3.12 18.11 12.51
C ASN A 67 -3.93 19.22 11.84
N ARG A 68 -4.53 20.09 12.64
CA ARG A 68 -5.31 21.24 12.15
C ARG A 68 -4.45 22.30 11.44
N ARG A 69 -3.16 22.42 11.79
CA ARG A 69 -2.26 23.41 11.15
C ARG A 69 -1.95 23.03 9.71
N THR A 70 -1.75 21.74 9.44
CA THR A 70 -1.55 21.22 8.08
C THR A 70 -2.85 20.74 7.43
N ASN A 71 -3.99 20.99 8.07
CA ASN A 71 -5.32 20.55 7.65
C ASN A 71 -5.36 19.07 7.26
N THR A 72 -4.86 18.17 8.12
CA THR A 72 -4.88 16.73 7.85
C THR A 72 -5.44 15.94 9.04
N LEU A 73 -6.42 15.08 8.79
CA LEU A 73 -6.94 14.09 9.72
C LEU A 73 -6.10 12.81 9.64
N LEU A 74 -6.11 12.16 8.48
CA LEU A 74 -5.37 10.92 8.22
C LEU A 74 -4.79 10.91 6.82
N ARG A 75 -3.85 10.00 6.60
CA ARG A 75 -3.30 9.66 5.29
C ARG A 75 -3.58 8.22 4.96
N SER A 76 -3.70 7.96 3.67
CA SER A 76 -3.75 6.61 3.14
C SER A 76 -2.71 6.43 2.05
N LEU A 77 -1.96 5.34 2.16
CA LEU A 77 -1.04 4.84 1.16
C LEU A 77 -1.64 3.59 0.54
N VAL A 78 -1.70 3.55 -0.79
CA VAL A 78 -1.93 2.32 -1.54
C VAL A 78 -0.57 1.76 -1.96
N ILE A 79 -0.33 0.47 -1.72
CA ILE A 79 0.81 -0.28 -2.26
C ILE A 79 0.26 -1.42 -3.13
N ARG A 80 0.63 -1.44 -4.40
CA ARG A 80 0.18 -2.45 -5.36
C ARG A 80 1.37 -2.96 -6.18
N PRO A 81 1.90 -4.15 -5.86
CA PRO A 81 2.91 -4.84 -6.68
C PRO A 81 2.44 -5.05 -8.13
N PRO A 82 3.33 -5.43 -9.04
CA PRO A 82 2.97 -5.72 -10.43
C PRO A 82 2.25 -7.07 -10.55
N GLN A 83 0.92 -7.02 -10.65
CA GLN A 83 0.02 -8.18 -10.50
C GLN A 83 0.32 -9.33 -11.46
N GLU A 84 0.56 -9.02 -12.73
CA GLU A 84 0.87 -10.03 -13.76
C GLU A 84 2.10 -10.88 -13.40
N ASP A 85 3.11 -10.26 -12.79
CA ASP A 85 4.32 -10.98 -12.41
C ASP A 85 4.18 -11.72 -11.09
N ILE A 86 3.40 -11.17 -10.16
CA ILE A 86 3.01 -11.93 -8.96
C ILE A 86 2.23 -13.18 -9.37
N ALA A 87 1.25 -13.06 -10.27
CA ALA A 87 0.44 -14.18 -10.76
C ALA A 87 1.28 -15.27 -11.43
N ARG A 88 2.33 -14.89 -12.17
CA ARG A 88 3.24 -15.84 -12.81
C ARG A 88 4.04 -16.70 -11.83
N LEU A 89 4.18 -16.28 -10.58
CA LEU A 89 4.80 -17.11 -9.55
C LEU A 89 4.05 -18.43 -9.38
N GLU A 90 2.74 -18.48 -9.64
CA GLU A 90 1.97 -19.73 -9.56
C GLU A 90 2.57 -20.86 -10.40
N GLN A 91 3.19 -20.51 -11.53
CA GLN A 91 3.84 -21.46 -12.44
C GLN A 91 5.36 -21.56 -12.18
N VAL A 92 5.99 -20.44 -11.86
CA VAL A 92 7.47 -20.35 -11.77
C VAL A 92 7.99 -20.80 -10.40
N ASP A 93 7.31 -20.42 -9.32
CA ASP A 93 7.65 -20.67 -7.92
C ASP A 93 6.36 -20.81 -7.08
N PRO A 94 5.72 -22.01 -7.12
CA PRO A 94 4.44 -22.23 -6.45
C PRO A 94 4.49 -22.04 -4.93
N GLU A 95 5.64 -22.28 -4.30
CA GLU A 95 5.85 -22.06 -2.87
C GLU A 95 5.75 -20.57 -2.57
N ARG A 96 6.45 -19.73 -3.35
CA ARG A 96 6.38 -18.27 -3.20
C ARG A 96 5.02 -17.70 -3.56
N TRP A 97 4.34 -18.27 -4.55
CA TRP A 97 2.94 -17.94 -4.84
C TRP A 97 2.04 -18.25 -3.64
N ALA A 98 2.23 -19.37 -2.94
CA ALA A 98 1.45 -19.71 -1.75
C ALA A 98 1.69 -18.70 -0.62
N GLU A 99 2.91 -18.15 -0.49
CA GLU A 99 3.30 -17.18 0.54
C GLU A 99 3.02 -15.71 0.18
N ARG A 100 2.53 -15.42 -1.03
CA ARG A 100 2.42 -14.04 -1.58
C ARG A 100 1.73 -13.02 -0.66
N ARG A 101 0.76 -13.46 0.15
CA ARG A 101 0.05 -12.57 1.10
C ARG A 101 0.90 -12.24 2.32
N GLU A 102 1.68 -13.20 2.83
CA GLU A 102 2.68 -12.97 3.87
C GLU A 102 3.80 -12.06 3.37
N LEU A 103 4.26 -12.27 2.14
CA LEU A 103 5.23 -11.37 1.49
C LEU A 103 4.67 -9.94 1.33
N MET A 104 3.36 -9.81 1.12
CA MET A 104 2.70 -8.50 1.08
C MET A 104 2.66 -7.84 2.46
N HIS A 105 2.45 -8.61 3.54
CA HIS A 105 2.60 -8.10 4.91
C HIS A 105 4.02 -7.57 5.16
N GLU A 106 5.04 -8.35 4.78
CA GLU A 106 6.44 -7.91 4.90
C GLU A 106 6.70 -6.66 4.05
N LEU A 107 6.23 -6.61 2.81
CA LEU A 107 6.38 -5.45 1.94
C LEU A 107 5.82 -4.17 2.57
N VAL A 108 4.62 -4.24 3.14
CA VAL A 108 4.01 -3.10 3.86
C VAL A 108 4.89 -2.66 5.02
N GLN A 109 5.37 -3.60 5.83
CA GLN A 109 6.21 -3.31 6.99
C GLN A 109 7.54 -2.68 6.57
N GLN A 110 8.20 -3.17 5.53
CA GLN A 110 9.46 -2.61 5.02
C GLN A 110 9.28 -1.20 4.45
N VAL A 111 8.18 -0.96 3.71
CA VAL A 111 7.85 0.38 3.20
C VAL A 111 7.60 1.35 4.37
N MET A 112 6.80 0.95 5.36
CA MET A 112 6.50 1.80 6.51
C MET A 112 7.72 2.01 7.42
N HIS A 113 8.59 1.02 7.56
CA HIS A 113 9.87 1.16 8.25
C HIS A 113 10.73 2.24 7.58
N ALA A 114 10.91 2.19 6.26
CA ALA A 114 11.67 3.20 5.53
C ALA A 114 11.04 4.60 5.63
N GLU A 115 9.71 4.70 5.66
CA GLU A 115 8.99 5.95 5.92
C GLU A 115 9.32 6.53 7.30
N MET A 116 9.25 5.70 8.33
CA MET A 116 9.55 6.06 9.72
C MET A 116 11.03 6.42 9.90
N GLU A 117 11.95 5.65 9.33
CA GLU A 117 13.39 5.95 9.36
C GLU A 117 13.67 7.31 8.71
N ARG A 118 13.13 7.57 7.52
CA ARG A 118 13.32 8.85 6.83
C ARG A 118 12.78 10.03 7.63
N ARG A 119 11.70 9.85 8.39
CA ARG A 119 11.12 10.86 9.29
C ARG A 119 11.76 10.90 10.68
N GLY A 120 12.65 9.95 10.95
CA GLY A 120 13.41 9.89 12.19
C GLY A 120 14.29 11.10 12.43
N ILE A 121 14.75 11.20 13.67
CA ILE A 121 15.65 12.26 14.13
C ILE A 121 17.04 11.70 14.37
N GLU A 122 18.06 12.50 14.09
CA GLU A 122 19.43 12.18 14.52
C GLU A 122 19.52 12.35 16.04
N TRP A 123 20.09 11.35 16.70
CA TRP A 123 20.31 11.31 18.14
C TRP A 123 21.77 10.90 18.43
N PRO A 124 22.37 11.23 19.60
CA PRO A 124 23.75 10.85 19.93
C PRO A 124 24.07 9.33 19.95
N GLY A 125 23.14 8.45 19.58
CA GLY A 125 23.32 7.00 19.41
C GLY A 125 22.96 6.48 18.01
N GLY A 126 22.77 7.38 17.04
CA GLY A 126 22.29 7.06 15.69
C GLY A 126 20.94 7.70 15.39
N ARG A 127 20.29 7.24 14.33
CA ARG A 127 19.00 7.76 13.91
C ARG A 127 17.87 7.02 14.61
N GLN A 128 17.01 7.73 15.33
CA GLN A 128 15.79 7.16 15.89
C GLN A 128 14.64 7.32 14.90
N PRO A 129 14.02 6.24 14.39
CA PRO A 129 12.84 6.33 13.52
C PRO A 129 11.69 7.09 14.18
N MET A 130 10.82 7.69 13.38
CA MET A 130 9.57 8.26 13.88
C MET A 130 8.67 7.15 14.42
N ASP A 131 8.13 7.30 15.63
CA ASP A 131 7.10 6.39 16.16
C ASP A 131 5.75 6.77 15.57
N LEU A 132 5.48 6.29 14.36
CA LEU A 132 4.25 6.54 13.64
C LEU A 132 3.31 5.34 13.79
N PRO A 133 2.21 5.42 14.55
CA PRO A 133 1.23 4.36 14.55
C PRO A 133 0.55 4.27 13.18
N TYR A 134 0.30 3.07 12.71
CA TYR A 134 -0.44 2.84 11.48
C TYR A 134 -1.27 1.55 11.59
N SER A 135 -2.23 1.40 10.69
CA SER A 135 -2.93 0.14 10.49
C SER A 135 -3.09 -0.10 9.01
N TYR A 136 -3.14 -1.35 8.58
CA TYR A 136 -3.31 -1.64 7.17
C TYR A 136 -4.20 -2.85 6.93
N VAL A 137 -4.73 -2.93 5.71
CA VAL A 137 -5.51 -4.06 5.22
C VAL A 137 -4.96 -4.50 3.88
N ILE A 138 -4.96 -5.81 3.65
CA ILE A 138 -4.61 -6.42 2.36
C ILE A 138 -5.87 -6.93 1.67
N HIS A 139 -5.99 -6.55 0.41
CA HIS A 139 -7.06 -6.93 -0.51
C HIS A 139 -6.46 -7.74 -1.65
N ALA A 140 -7.18 -8.78 -2.07
CA ALA A 140 -6.76 -9.66 -3.17
C ALA A 140 -7.98 -10.12 -4.01
N PRO A 141 -8.85 -9.21 -4.48
CA PRO A 141 -9.90 -9.58 -5.41
C PRO A 141 -9.30 -9.95 -6.77
N ASP A 142 -9.98 -10.82 -7.52
CA ASP A 142 -9.66 -11.01 -8.93
C ASP A 142 -10.02 -9.75 -9.72
N ASP A 143 -9.17 -9.37 -10.67
CA ASP A 143 -9.49 -8.32 -11.62
C ASP A 143 -10.45 -8.82 -12.72
N LYS A 144 -10.80 -7.93 -13.66
CA LYS A 144 -11.70 -8.26 -14.77
C LYS A 144 -11.21 -9.40 -15.69
N ASN A 145 -9.93 -9.73 -15.63
CA ASN A 145 -9.31 -10.80 -16.41
C ASN A 145 -9.11 -12.08 -15.57
N GLY A 146 -9.53 -12.09 -14.30
CA GLY A 146 -9.32 -13.20 -13.37
C GLY A 146 -7.93 -13.22 -12.74
N VAL A 147 -7.14 -12.14 -12.85
CA VAL A 147 -5.82 -12.04 -12.21
C VAL A 147 -5.99 -11.46 -10.82
N GLU A 148 -5.49 -12.14 -9.79
CA GLU A 148 -5.54 -11.65 -8.42
C GLU A 148 -4.87 -10.26 -8.33
N SER A 149 -5.61 -9.28 -7.84
CA SER A 149 -5.18 -7.90 -7.65
C SER A 149 -4.78 -7.67 -6.20
N LEU A 150 -3.67 -8.26 -5.77
CA LEU A 150 -3.05 -8.10 -4.46
C LEU A 150 -2.60 -6.65 -4.21
N HIS A 151 -3.19 -5.98 -3.23
CA HIS A 151 -2.80 -4.63 -2.83
C HIS A 151 -3.07 -4.37 -1.35
N ALA A 152 -2.40 -3.36 -0.80
CA ALA A 152 -2.58 -2.93 0.58
C ALA A 152 -3.05 -1.48 0.65
N HIS A 153 -3.90 -1.21 1.62
CA HIS A 153 -4.23 0.13 2.08
C HIS A 153 -3.65 0.33 3.47
N VAL A 154 -2.67 1.22 3.59
CA VAL A 154 -2.07 1.63 4.86
C VAL A 154 -2.68 2.95 5.29
N ILE A 155 -3.08 3.05 6.54
CA ILE A 155 -3.65 4.25 7.16
C ILE A 155 -2.70 4.74 8.24
N THR A 156 -2.37 6.03 8.18
CA THR A 156 -1.58 6.71 9.22
C THR A 156 -2.33 7.95 9.70
N PRO A 157 -2.14 8.38 10.94
CA PRO A 157 -2.59 9.68 11.40
C PRO A 157 -1.75 10.82 10.79
N ALA A 158 -2.05 12.05 11.18
CA ALA A 158 -1.30 13.23 10.74
C ALA A 158 -0.06 13.55 11.59
N MET A 159 0.06 12.96 12.77
CA MET A 159 1.16 13.19 13.73
C MET A 159 1.74 11.86 14.22
N ASP A 160 2.92 11.87 14.84
CA ASP A 160 3.46 10.71 15.54
C ASP A 160 2.62 10.34 16.78
N ARG A 161 2.96 9.21 17.42
CA ARG A 161 2.22 8.66 18.56
C ARG A 161 1.95 9.67 19.67
N ASP A 162 2.90 10.54 19.95
CA ASP A 162 2.83 11.52 21.03
C ASP A 162 2.17 12.84 20.59
N GLY A 163 1.81 12.98 19.31
CA GLY A 163 1.20 14.20 18.76
C GLY A 163 2.17 15.38 18.66
N GLU A 164 3.47 15.14 18.73
CA GLU A 164 4.50 16.18 18.77
C GLU A 164 5.00 16.57 17.39
N ARG A 165 5.14 15.59 16.49
CA ARG A 165 5.75 15.79 15.17
C ARG A 165 4.78 15.47 14.05
N PRO A 166 4.61 16.36 13.06
CA PRO A 166 3.75 16.12 11.92
C PRO A 166 4.35 15.09 10.97
N PHE A 167 3.53 14.13 10.54
CA PHE A 167 3.85 13.23 9.43
C PHE A 167 3.31 13.80 8.12
N ASN A 168 4.09 14.66 7.47
CA ASN A 168 3.75 15.24 6.17
C ASN A 168 4.30 14.39 5.03
N ILE A 169 3.63 14.38 3.87
CA ILE A 169 4.11 13.74 2.63
C ILE A 169 4.27 14.82 1.57
N TYR A 170 5.47 14.97 1.02
CA TYR A 170 5.78 15.91 -0.06
C TYR A 170 5.96 15.17 -1.39
N PRO A 171 5.97 15.85 -2.55
CA PRO A 171 6.11 15.18 -3.85
C PRO A 171 7.37 14.31 -4.00
N LYS A 172 8.50 14.77 -3.45
CA LYS A 172 9.74 13.95 -3.40
C LYS A 172 9.55 12.66 -2.59
N ASP A 173 8.67 12.70 -1.60
CA ASP A 173 8.49 11.60 -0.69
C ASP A 173 7.72 10.47 -1.34
N VAL A 174 6.72 10.80 -2.16
CA VAL A 174 5.97 9.84 -2.99
C VAL A 174 6.90 9.02 -3.89
N GLN A 175 7.90 9.67 -4.50
CA GLN A 175 8.87 8.97 -5.35
C GLN A 175 9.77 8.03 -4.55
N LEU A 176 10.20 8.45 -3.36
CA LEU A 176 11.01 7.62 -2.48
C LEU A 176 10.21 6.42 -1.92
N THR A 177 8.94 6.62 -1.53
CA THR A 177 8.04 5.51 -1.15
C THR A 177 7.95 4.49 -2.28
N ARG A 178 7.76 4.97 -3.52
CA ARG A 178 7.70 4.12 -4.71
C ARG A 178 8.99 3.33 -4.91
N GLN A 179 10.15 3.98 -4.82
CA GLN A 179 11.45 3.32 -5.01
C GLN A 179 11.69 2.22 -3.96
N VAL A 180 11.33 2.47 -2.70
CA VAL A 180 11.38 1.44 -1.66
C VAL A 180 10.43 0.30 -1.99
N ALA A 181 9.16 0.60 -2.32
CA ALA A 181 8.18 -0.42 -2.65
C ALA A 181 8.60 -1.26 -3.87
N GLU A 182 9.17 -0.65 -4.91
CA GLU A 182 9.71 -1.34 -6.10
C GLU A 182 10.87 -2.25 -5.73
N ARG A 183 11.85 -1.76 -4.97
CA ARG A 183 13.01 -2.55 -4.54
C ARG A 183 12.61 -3.72 -3.64
N GLU A 184 11.76 -3.47 -2.65
CA GLU A 184 11.30 -4.53 -1.73
C GLU A 184 10.38 -5.53 -2.43
N THR A 185 9.58 -5.10 -3.41
CA THR A 185 8.80 -6.02 -4.25
C THR A 185 9.73 -6.96 -5.02
N GLU A 186 10.76 -6.42 -5.68
CA GLU A 186 11.74 -7.23 -6.41
C GLU A 186 12.42 -8.25 -5.49
N ARG A 187 12.86 -7.80 -4.31
CA ARG A 187 13.57 -8.63 -3.32
C ARG A 187 12.68 -9.71 -2.72
N LEU A 188 11.47 -9.35 -2.29
CA LEU A 188 10.57 -10.25 -1.55
C LEU A 188 9.89 -11.26 -2.47
N PHE A 189 9.49 -10.85 -3.67
CA PHE A 189 8.84 -11.74 -4.61
C PHE A 189 9.83 -12.41 -5.58
N GLU A 190 11.12 -12.07 -5.50
CA GLU A 190 12.19 -12.62 -6.35
C GLU A 190 11.86 -12.57 -7.84
N LEU A 191 11.28 -11.45 -8.29
CA LEU A 191 10.72 -11.31 -9.64
C LEU A 191 11.77 -11.40 -10.76
N GLU A 192 13.05 -11.25 -10.44
CA GLU A 192 14.13 -11.52 -11.38
C GLU A 192 14.04 -12.95 -11.93
N ARG A 193 13.79 -13.96 -11.07
CA ARG A 193 13.65 -15.36 -11.48
C ARG A 193 12.45 -15.59 -12.40
N VAL A 194 11.37 -14.85 -12.16
CA VAL A 194 10.16 -14.88 -13.01
C VAL A 194 10.48 -14.41 -14.43
N ARG A 195 11.34 -13.39 -14.56
CA ARG A 195 11.76 -12.85 -15.86
C ARG A 195 12.80 -13.74 -16.55
N GLU A 196 13.74 -14.32 -15.82
CA GLU A 196 14.72 -15.27 -16.37
C GLU A 196 14.01 -16.49 -16.98
N ARG A 197 13.07 -17.09 -16.25
CA ARG A 197 12.26 -18.23 -16.74
C ARG A 197 11.39 -17.88 -17.95
N GLN A 198 10.98 -16.62 -18.12
CA GLN A 198 10.29 -16.17 -19.34
C GLN A 198 11.24 -16.12 -20.53
N GLN A 199 12.45 -15.58 -20.35
CA GLN A 199 13.44 -15.49 -21.42
C GLN A 199 13.90 -16.88 -21.89
N GLU A 200 13.97 -17.86 -20.98
CA GLU A 200 14.27 -19.26 -21.33
C GLU A 200 13.14 -19.96 -22.10
N GLN A 201 11.88 -19.58 -21.85
CA GLN A 201 10.70 -20.14 -22.53
C GLN A 201 10.37 -19.44 -23.85
N GLU A 202 10.88 -18.22 -24.07
CA GLU A 202 10.78 -17.47 -25.32
C GLU A 202 12.13 -17.28 -26.04
N PRO A 203 12.87 -18.34 -26.43
CA PRO A 203 14.06 -18.17 -27.25
C PRO A 203 13.63 -17.83 -28.69
N GLY A 204 13.44 -16.54 -29.01
CA GLY A 204 13.31 -16.10 -30.39
C GLY A 204 12.34 -14.96 -30.72
N ARG A 205 12.34 -13.85 -29.98
CA ARG A 205 11.77 -12.58 -30.47
C ARG A 205 12.75 -11.42 -30.30
N ASP A 206 13.88 -11.52 -30.98
CA ASP A 206 14.61 -10.33 -31.38
C ASP A 206 13.84 -9.62 -32.50
N GLY A 207 13.41 -8.38 -32.21
CA GLY A 207 13.02 -7.39 -33.19
C GLY A 207 11.54 -7.36 -33.57
N LEU A 208 10.75 -6.54 -32.86
CA LEU A 208 9.79 -5.65 -33.51
C LEU A 208 9.45 -4.44 -32.61
N SER A 209 9.62 -3.30 -33.24
CA SER A 209 9.64 -1.90 -32.78
C SER A 209 8.35 -1.36 -32.18
N ASP A 210 8.53 -0.36 -31.31
CA ASP A 210 7.71 0.86 -31.15
C ASP A 210 6.23 0.76 -31.52
N ALA A 211 5.41 0.35 -30.54
CA ALA A 211 4.01 0.76 -30.47
C ALA A 211 3.81 1.57 -29.19
N LYS A 212 3.63 2.88 -29.36
CA LYS A 212 3.31 3.86 -28.33
C LYS A 212 1.94 3.52 -27.72
N MET A 213 1.94 2.77 -26.62
CA MET A 213 0.73 2.48 -25.85
C MET A 213 0.26 3.75 -25.12
N PRO A 214 -1.04 4.08 -25.14
CA PRO A 214 -1.57 5.24 -24.44
C PRO A 214 -1.47 5.03 -22.92
N SER A 215 -1.08 6.10 -22.23
CA SER A 215 -1.11 6.21 -20.77
C SER A 215 -2.50 5.86 -20.24
N PRO A 216 -2.67 4.92 -19.29
CA PRO A 216 -3.93 4.79 -18.59
C PRO A 216 -4.05 5.96 -17.61
N SER A 217 -4.69 7.02 -18.07
CA SER A 217 -5.36 7.99 -17.21
C SER A 217 -6.49 7.27 -16.49
N LEU A 218 -6.22 6.78 -15.28
CA LEU A 218 -7.25 6.42 -14.31
C LEU A 218 -7.33 7.55 -13.29
N GLU A 219 -8.09 8.57 -13.64
CA GLU A 219 -8.74 9.43 -12.67
C GLU A 219 -9.69 8.55 -11.85
N ILE A 220 -9.23 8.05 -10.71
CA ILE A 220 -10.15 7.65 -9.65
C ILE A 220 -10.54 8.95 -8.94
N GLY A 221 -11.49 9.67 -9.53
CA GLY A 221 -12.17 10.77 -8.90
C GLY A 221 -13.02 10.24 -7.76
N PHE A 222 -12.49 10.31 -6.54
CA PHE A 222 -13.31 10.28 -5.33
C PHE A 222 -13.93 11.67 -5.12
N TYR A 223 -14.80 12.05 -6.05
CA TYR A 223 -15.83 13.05 -5.80
C TYR A 223 -17.11 12.27 -5.52
N ASP A 224 -17.76 12.63 -4.41
CA ASP A 224 -19.02 12.08 -3.88
C ASP A 224 -18.93 10.77 -3.09
N LEU A 225 -18.25 10.85 -1.95
CA LEU A 225 -18.66 10.20 -0.68
C LEU A 225 -18.52 11.20 0.47
#